data_AF-A0A8F5BLK1-F1
#
_entry.id   AF-A0A8F5BLK1-F1
#
_cell.length_a   1.000
_cell.length_b   1.000
_cell.length_c   1.000
_cell.angle_alpha   90.00
_cell.angle_beta   90.00
_cell.angle_gamma   90.00
#
_symmetry.space_group_name_H-M   'P 1'
#
loop_
_entity.id
_entity.type
_entity.pdbx_description
1 polymer ?
#
loop_
_entity_poly.entity_id
_entity_poly.type
_entity_poly.pdbx_seq_one_letter_code
_entity_poly.pdbx_strand_id
1 'polypeptide(L)'
;MMLNRTKASGYLILVGVSQFLLFFIISEILYPGYSVKYNYISDLGVGRTAIIFNTSIVIMGILVIIASILLRANYSPLVFLVGLGAALVGIFPENTGLPHLIASLITFLFGGIGAIVTSIRRNYFWTILGLVTLASLILYILKGYGPLGPGGLERMIVYPEIIWGISFATYLTR
;
A
#
# COMPACT_ATOMS: atom_id res chain seq x y z
N MET A 1 24.93 20.58 0.38
CA MET A 1 24.96 19.38 1.25
C MET A 1 24.23 18.27 0.51
N MET A 2 24.89 17.16 0.16
CA MET A 2 24.20 16.05 -0.51
C MET A 2 23.29 15.35 0.51
N LEU A 3 22.01 15.15 0.15
CA LEU A 3 21.04 14.48 1.02
C LEU A 3 21.50 13.04 1.30
N ASN A 4 21.50 12.62 2.56
CA ASN A 4 21.78 11.24 2.95
C ASN A 4 20.79 10.30 2.24
N ARG A 5 21.28 9.22 1.61
CA ARG A 5 20.47 8.25 0.86
C ARG A 5 19.29 7.68 1.65
N THR A 6 19.48 7.42 2.95
CA THR A 6 18.42 6.94 3.84
C THR A 6 17.33 8.00 4.04
N LYS A 7 17.72 9.26 4.23
CA LYS A 7 16.76 10.37 4.33
C LYS A 7 16.03 10.60 3.01
N ALA A 8 16.73 10.52 1.88
CA ALA A 8 16.14 10.58 0.55
C ALA A 8 15.10 9.46 0.35
N SER A 9 15.43 8.23 0.73
CA SER A 9 14.51 7.09 0.72
C SER A 9 13.26 7.38 1.57
N GLY A 10 13.45 7.88 2.79
CA GLY A 10 12.36 8.31 3.66
C GLY A 10 11.44 9.34 3.01
N TYR A 11 11.99 10.41 2.42
CA TYR A 11 11.16 11.42 1.74
C TYR A 11 10.40 10.88 0.53
N LEU A 12 11.00 9.99 -0.28
CA LEU A 12 10.33 9.37 -1.42
C LEU A 12 9.13 8.51 -0.99
N ILE A 13 9.31 7.68 0.05
CA ILE A 13 8.21 6.88 0.60
C ILE A 13 7.14 7.80 1.19
N LEU A 14 7.53 8.81 1.97
CA LEU A 14 6.58 9.73 2.60
C LEU A 14 5.71 10.45 1.57
N VAL A 15 6.33 11.02 0.53
CA VAL A 15 5.62 11.69 -0.56
C VAL A 15 4.73 10.70 -1.30
N GLY A 16 5.28 9.55 -1.71
CA GLY A 16 4.55 8.54 -2.48
C GLY A 16 3.34 7.96 -1.75
N VAL A 17 3.47 7.60 -0.48
CA VAL A 17 2.38 7.02 0.31
C VAL A 17 1.35 8.09 0.68
N SER A 18 1.78 9.30 1.05
CA SER A 18 0.86 10.38 1.43
C SER A 18 0.03 10.88 0.25
N GLN A 19 0.64 11.04 -0.93
CA GLN A 19 -0.11 11.42 -2.13
C GLN A 19 -1.09 10.32 -2.53
N PHE A 20 -0.72 9.04 -2.38
CA PHE A 20 -1.64 7.94 -2.67
C PHE A 20 -2.83 7.94 -1.73
N LEU A 21 -2.62 8.12 -0.43
CA LEU A 21 -3.72 8.24 0.52
C LEU A 21 -4.67 9.40 0.14
N LEU A 22 -4.13 10.55 -0.25
CA LEU A 22 -4.93 11.69 -0.68
C LEU A 22 -5.77 11.36 -1.92
N PHE A 23 -5.15 10.87 -2.99
CA PHE A 23 -5.86 10.59 -4.25
C PHE A 23 -6.76 9.35 -4.18
N PHE A 24 -6.47 8.39 -3.30
CA PHE A 24 -7.37 7.31 -2.93
C PHE A 24 -8.68 7.89 -2.37
N ILE A 25 -8.61 8.74 -1.34
CA ILE A 25 -9.81 9.37 -0.75
C ILE A 25 -10.56 10.22 -1.77
N ILE A 26 -9.84 11.01 -2.60
CA ILE A 26 -10.46 11.79 -3.66
C ILE A 26 -11.18 10.89 -4.67
N SER A 27 -10.61 9.74 -5.01
CA SER A 27 -11.25 8.78 -5.91
C SER A 27 -12.53 8.20 -5.29
N GLU A 28 -12.55 7.88 -4.00
CA GLU A 28 -13.77 7.43 -3.30
C GLU A 28 -14.88 8.49 -3.36
N ILE A 29 -14.54 9.77 -3.14
CA ILE A 29 -15.51 10.89 -3.15
C ILE A 29 -16.11 11.08 -4.54
N LEU A 30 -15.29 10.94 -5.59
CA LEU A 30 -15.71 11.16 -6.97
C LEU A 30 -16.42 9.95 -7.59
N TYR A 31 -16.30 8.77 -6.99
CA TYR A 31 -16.91 7.55 -7.52
C TYR A 31 -18.43 7.55 -7.26
N PRO A 32 -19.28 7.54 -8.32
CA PRO A 32 -20.73 7.60 -8.15
C PRO A 32 -21.29 6.38 -7.41
N GLY A 33 -21.98 6.61 -6.28
CA GLY A 33 -22.62 5.55 -5.51
C GLY A 33 -21.65 4.62 -4.77
N TYR A 34 -20.40 5.04 -4.59
CA TYR A 34 -19.38 4.25 -3.92
C TYR A 34 -19.76 3.92 -2.48
N SER A 35 -19.63 2.66 -2.10
CA SER A 35 -19.78 2.20 -0.74
C SER A 35 -18.47 1.63 -0.21
N VAL A 36 -17.90 2.28 0.80
CA VAL A 36 -16.72 1.82 1.54
C VAL A 36 -16.87 0.37 2.04
N LYS A 37 -18.09 -0.07 2.31
CA LYS A 37 -18.40 -1.42 2.81
C LYS A 37 -18.47 -2.46 1.68
N TYR A 38 -19.13 -2.11 0.57
CA TYR A 38 -19.51 -3.08 -0.46
C TYR A 38 -18.63 -3.05 -1.70
N ASN A 39 -17.94 -1.94 -1.96
CA ASN A 39 -17.03 -1.79 -3.09
C ASN A 39 -15.59 -2.10 -2.69
N TYR A 40 -14.89 -2.79 -3.59
CA TYR A 40 -13.46 -2.96 -3.47
C TYR A 40 -12.74 -1.61 -3.62
N ILE A 41 -11.54 -1.50 -3.08
CA ILE A 41 -10.65 -0.35 -3.36
C ILE A 41 -10.29 -0.36 -4.84
N SER A 42 -10.08 -1.54 -5.42
CA SER A 42 -9.74 -1.71 -6.83
C SER A 42 -10.81 -1.22 -7.80
N ASP A 43 -12.09 -1.11 -7.36
CA ASP A 43 -13.18 -0.54 -8.16
C ASP A 43 -12.83 0.89 -8.60
N LEU A 44 -12.10 1.63 -7.75
CA LEU A 44 -11.65 3.00 -8.01
C LEU A 44 -10.69 3.08 -9.21
N GLY A 45 -10.02 1.97 -9.54
CA GLY A 45 -9.16 1.81 -10.71
C GLY A 45 -9.91 1.60 -12.02
N VAL A 46 -11.24 1.55 -12.02
CA VAL A 46 -12.07 1.32 -13.21
C VAL A 46 -13.01 2.51 -13.46
N GLY A 47 -13.16 2.91 -14.73
CA GLY A 47 -14.09 3.96 -15.13
C GLY A 47 -13.59 5.38 -14.83
N ARG A 48 -14.46 6.23 -14.26
CA ARG A 48 -14.23 7.69 -14.17
C ARG A 48 -13.10 8.10 -13.22
N THR A 49 -12.87 7.33 -12.17
CA THR A 49 -11.84 7.60 -11.15
C THR A 49 -10.51 6.94 -11.47
N ALA A 50 -10.49 6.04 -12.46
CA ALA A 50 -9.35 5.20 -12.81
C ALA A 50 -8.08 6.02 -13.02
N ILE A 51 -8.16 7.15 -13.74
CA ILE A 51 -6.99 7.99 -14.01
C ILE A 51 -6.39 8.57 -12.72
N ILE A 52 -7.21 8.93 -11.74
CA ILE A 52 -6.75 9.51 -10.47
C ILE A 52 -6.12 8.40 -9.62
N PHE A 53 -6.85 7.30 -9.42
CA PHE A 53 -6.42 6.20 -8.57
C PHE A 53 -5.18 5.48 -9.14
N ASN A 54 -5.25 5.02 -10.40
CA ASN A 54 -4.19 4.21 -11.01
C ASN A 54 -2.91 5.01 -11.20
N THR A 55 -2.98 6.26 -11.66
CA THR A 55 -1.77 7.09 -11.79
C THR A 55 -1.13 7.35 -10.43
N SER A 56 -1.94 7.61 -9.39
CA SER A 56 -1.41 7.85 -8.05
C SER A 56 -0.72 6.61 -7.47
N ILE A 57 -1.31 5.43 -7.59
CA ILE A 57 -0.69 4.19 -7.05
C ILE A 57 0.56 3.78 -7.85
N VAL A 58 0.59 4.04 -9.16
CA VAL A 58 1.79 3.86 -10.00
C VAL A 58 2.92 4.77 -9.55
N ILE A 59 2.63 6.06 -9.34
CA ILE A 59 3.61 7.02 -8.85
C ILE A 59 4.13 6.60 -7.47
N MET A 60 3.23 6.21 -6.55
CA MET A 60 3.63 5.67 -5.25
C MET A 60 4.59 4.49 -5.41
N GLY A 61 4.20 3.50 -6.22
CA GLY A 61 4.99 2.28 -6.42
C GLY A 61 6.39 2.57 -6.97
N ILE A 62 6.51 3.45 -7.97
CA ILE A 62 7.79 3.88 -8.53
C ILE A 62 8.66 4.57 -7.47
N LEU A 63 8.09 5.49 -6.68
CA LEU A 63 8.83 6.18 -5.62
C LEU A 63 9.32 5.21 -4.55
N VAL A 64 8.50 4.22 -4.16
CA VAL A 64 8.86 3.18 -3.19
C VAL A 64 9.94 2.24 -3.74
N ILE A 65 9.89 1.89 -5.04
CA ILE A 65 10.95 1.14 -5.72
C ILE A 65 12.28 1.90 -5.63
N ILE A 66 12.31 3.17 -6.04
CA ILE A 66 13.53 4.00 -5.98
C ILE A 66 14.02 4.12 -4.53
N ALA A 67 13.11 4.34 -3.59
CA ALA A 67 13.42 4.43 -2.17
C ALA A 67 14.08 3.15 -1.63
N SER A 68 13.57 1.97 -2.00
CA SER A 68 14.14 0.68 -1.58
C SER A 68 15.57 0.48 -2.09
N ILE A 69 15.87 0.90 -3.33
CA ILE A 69 17.21 0.82 -3.92
C ILE A 69 18.19 1.74 -3.17
N LEU A 70 17.74 2.92 -2.74
CA LEU A 70 18.55 3.86 -1.96
C LEU A 70 18.83 3.38 -0.54
N LEU A 71 17.90 2.64 0.06
CA LEU A 71 17.91 2.23 1.46
C LEU A 71 19.01 1.19 1.78
N ARG A 72 19.27 0.25 0.86
CA ARG A 72 20.32 -0.78 0.95
C ARG A 72 20.37 -1.57 2.28
N ALA A 73 19.24 -1.71 2.94
CA ALA A 73 19.06 -2.53 4.15
C ALA A 73 18.60 -3.95 3.80
N ASN A 74 18.75 -4.90 4.74
CA ASN A 74 18.33 -6.30 4.56
C ASN A 74 16.83 -6.48 4.22
N TYR A 75 15.98 -5.52 4.61
CA TYR A 75 14.54 -5.52 4.31
C TYR A 75 14.19 -4.75 3.01
N SER A 76 15.17 -4.20 2.31
CA SER A 76 14.93 -3.45 1.06
C SER A 76 14.24 -4.29 -0.02
N PRO A 77 14.54 -5.60 -0.20
CA PRO A 77 13.78 -6.42 -1.14
C PRO A 77 12.28 -6.48 -0.84
N LEU A 78 11.88 -6.46 0.44
CA LEU A 78 10.45 -6.43 0.81
C LEU A 78 9.82 -5.10 0.42
N VAL A 79 10.47 -3.99 0.73
CA VAL A 79 10.00 -2.65 0.34
C VAL A 79 9.94 -2.51 -1.19
N PHE A 80 10.90 -3.09 -1.92
CA PHE A 80 10.89 -3.15 -3.38
C PHE A 80 9.65 -3.89 -3.90
N LEU A 81 9.33 -5.06 -3.32
CA LEU A 81 8.17 -5.85 -3.72
C LEU A 81 6.85 -5.13 -3.43
N VAL A 82 6.75 -4.38 -2.34
CA VAL A 82 5.59 -3.50 -2.07
C VAL A 82 5.43 -2.46 -3.18
N GLY A 83 6.52 -1.75 -3.51
CA GLY A 83 6.48 -0.75 -4.58
C GLY A 83 6.16 -1.34 -5.95
N LEU A 84 6.74 -2.51 -6.27
CA LEU A 84 6.47 -3.24 -7.50
C LEU A 84 5.00 -3.67 -7.58
N GLY A 85 4.48 -4.32 -6.53
CA GLY A 85 3.08 -4.72 -6.46
C GLY A 85 2.16 -3.52 -6.66
N ALA A 86 2.39 -2.43 -5.92
CA ALA A 86 1.57 -1.23 -5.99
C ALA A 86 1.57 -0.59 -7.39
N ALA A 87 2.74 -0.52 -8.03
CA ALA A 87 2.82 -0.03 -9.41
C ALA A 87 2.05 -0.93 -10.37
N LEU A 88 2.18 -2.25 -10.21
CA LEU A 88 1.46 -3.22 -11.04
C LEU A 88 -0.06 -3.18 -10.81
N VAL A 89 -0.54 -2.86 -9.61
CA VAL A 89 -1.98 -2.68 -9.33
C VAL A 89 -2.58 -1.56 -10.19
N GLY A 90 -1.88 -0.44 -10.36
CA GLY A 90 -2.36 0.64 -11.22
C GLY A 90 -2.15 0.37 -12.72
N ILE A 91 -1.12 -0.39 -13.09
CA ILE A 91 -0.89 -0.82 -14.49
C ILE A 91 -1.90 -1.86 -14.94
N PHE A 92 -2.32 -2.74 -14.02
CA PHE A 92 -3.32 -3.77 -14.22
C PHE A 92 -4.52 -3.51 -13.33
N PRO A 93 -5.46 -2.64 -13.74
CA PRO A 93 -6.67 -2.37 -12.96
C PRO A 93 -7.55 -3.62 -12.79
N GLU A 94 -8.56 -3.53 -11.92
CA GLU A 94 -9.37 -4.68 -11.50
C GLU A 94 -9.93 -5.52 -12.66
N ASN A 95 -10.40 -4.85 -13.71
CA ASN A 95 -10.99 -5.49 -14.89
C ASN A 95 -10.00 -6.34 -15.71
N THR A 96 -8.71 -6.33 -15.39
CA THR A 96 -7.71 -7.21 -16.00
C THR A 96 -7.72 -8.63 -15.40
N GLY A 97 -8.34 -8.84 -14.25
CA GLY A 97 -8.50 -10.16 -13.63
C GLY A 97 -7.21 -10.67 -12.98
N LEU A 98 -6.65 -11.78 -13.50
CA LEU A 98 -5.52 -12.47 -12.86
C LEU A 98 -4.26 -11.60 -12.66
N PRO A 99 -3.83 -10.74 -13.62
CA PRO A 99 -2.71 -9.83 -13.40
C PRO A 99 -2.92 -8.90 -12.21
N HIS A 100 -4.11 -8.32 -12.07
CA HIS A 100 -4.48 -7.48 -10.93
C HIS A 100 -4.42 -8.26 -9.62
N LEU A 101 -4.99 -9.47 -9.58
CA LEU A 101 -4.99 -10.32 -8.39
C LEU A 101 -3.57 -10.64 -7.90
N ILE A 102 -2.65 -10.93 -8.82
CA ILE A 102 -1.25 -11.20 -8.47
C ILE A 102 -0.58 -9.93 -7.94
N ALA A 103 -0.81 -8.78 -8.59
CA ALA A 103 -0.24 -7.50 -8.17
C ALA A 103 -0.72 -7.07 -6.77
N SER A 104 -2.03 -7.20 -6.49
CA SER A 104 -2.59 -6.88 -5.19
C SER A 104 -2.10 -7.83 -4.10
N LEU A 105 -2.02 -9.13 -4.38
CA LEU A 105 -1.46 -10.12 -3.44
C LEU A 105 0.00 -9.81 -3.08
N ILE A 106 0.83 -9.48 -4.07
CA ILE A 106 2.23 -9.08 -3.83
C ILE A 106 2.27 -7.85 -2.91
N THR A 107 1.48 -6.82 -3.22
CA THR A 107 1.43 -5.59 -2.43
C THR A 107 1.06 -5.89 -0.98
N PHE A 108 -0.07 -6.56 -0.76
CA PHE A 108 -0.64 -6.82 0.57
C PHE A 108 0.19 -7.79 1.41
N LEU A 109 0.76 -8.83 0.79
CA LEU A 109 1.57 -9.80 1.51
C LEU A 109 2.89 -9.17 1.97
N PHE A 110 3.59 -8.50 1.06
CA PHE A 110 4.90 -7.93 1.37
C PHE A 110 4.80 -6.63 2.18
N GLY A 111 3.68 -5.91 2.14
CA GLY A 111 3.44 -4.76 3.02
C GLY A 111 3.28 -5.20 4.47
N GLY A 112 2.45 -6.22 4.72
CA GLY A 112 2.31 -6.84 6.05
C GLY A 112 3.62 -7.43 6.59
N ILE A 113 4.33 -8.23 5.79
CA ILE A 113 5.64 -8.79 6.18
C ILE A 113 6.68 -7.67 6.37
N GLY A 114 6.71 -6.69 5.48
CA GLY A 114 7.61 -5.54 5.55
C GLY A 114 7.43 -4.73 6.83
N ALA A 115 6.18 -4.53 7.26
CA ALA A 115 5.86 -3.87 8.52
C ALA A 115 6.44 -4.62 9.73
N ILE A 116 6.30 -5.95 9.77
CA ILE A 116 6.85 -6.78 10.85
C ILE A 116 8.39 -6.80 10.81
N VAL A 117 9.00 -6.97 9.65
CA VAL A 117 10.47 -7.09 9.57
C VAL A 117 11.16 -5.77 9.90
N THR A 118 10.60 -4.64 9.46
CA THR A 118 11.14 -3.32 9.79
C THR A 118 10.96 -2.95 11.27
N SER A 119 9.96 -3.53 11.95
CA SER A 119 9.65 -3.30 13.36
C SER A 119 10.67 -3.88 14.33
N ILE A 120 11.38 -4.95 13.95
CA ILE A 120 12.22 -5.75 14.84
C ILE A 120 13.23 -4.87 15.58
N ARG A 121 13.12 -4.84 16.92
CA ARG A 121 13.94 -4.03 17.84
C ARG A 121 13.82 -2.51 17.65
N ARG A 122 12.75 -2.03 16.99
CA ARG A 122 12.54 -0.60 16.70
C ARG A 122 11.17 -0.11 17.14
N ASN A 123 10.09 -0.79 16.74
CA ASN A 123 8.74 -0.24 16.93
C ASN A 123 7.65 -1.32 16.95
N TYR A 124 7.20 -1.73 18.14
CA TYR A 124 6.14 -2.75 18.29
C TYR A 124 4.81 -2.37 17.62
N PHE A 125 4.53 -1.08 17.42
CA PHE A 125 3.34 -0.63 16.70
C PHE A 125 3.33 -1.14 15.25
N TRP A 126 4.47 -1.16 14.57
CA TRP A 126 4.55 -1.68 13.19
C TRP A 126 4.32 -3.19 13.11
N THR A 127 4.69 -3.93 14.16
CA THR A 127 4.34 -5.35 14.26
C THR A 127 2.83 -5.53 14.29
N ILE A 128 2.12 -4.73 15.09
CA ILE A 128 0.65 -4.79 15.18
C ILE A 128 0.03 -4.46 13.82
N LEU A 129 0.47 -3.40 13.16
CA LEU A 129 -0.03 -3.04 11.82
C LEU A 129 0.16 -4.18 10.82
N GLY A 130 1.35 -4.77 10.77
CA GLY A 130 1.62 -5.89 9.86
C GLY A 130 0.80 -7.15 10.20
N LEU A 131 0.60 -7.46 11.47
CA LEU A 131 -0.26 -8.57 11.88
C LEU A 131 -1.73 -8.33 11.51
N VAL A 132 -2.24 -7.10 11.68
CA VAL A 132 -3.60 -6.74 11.26
C VAL A 132 -3.75 -6.87 9.74
N THR A 133 -2.78 -6.39 8.96
CA THR A 133 -2.76 -6.55 7.51
C THR A 133 -2.82 -8.03 7.10
N LEU A 134 -1.93 -8.87 7.65
CA LEU A 134 -1.84 -10.28 7.27
C LEU A 134 -3.06 -11.08 7.73
N ALA A 135 -3.58 -10.83 8.94
CA ALA A 135 -4.80 -11.46 9.40
C ALA A 135 -6.01 -11.06 8.53
N SER A 136 -6.12 -9.79 8.17
CA SER A 136 -7.18 -9.29 7.30
C SER A 136 -7.07 -9.88 5.89
N LEU A 137 -5.84 -10.04 5.37
CA LEU A 137 -5.59 -10.69 4.08
C LEU A 137 -6.03 -12.17 4.09
N ILE A 138 -5.71 -12.91 5.15
CA ILE A 138 -6.17 -14.31 5.31
C ILE A 138 -7.70 -14.36 5.33
N LEU A 139 -8.34 -13.53 6.15
CA LEU A 139 -9.80 -13.46 6.22
C LEU A 139 -10.42 -13.09 4.87
N TYR A 140 -9.78 -12.19 4.12
CA TYR A 140 -10.23 -11.74 2.81
C TYR A 140 -10.18 -12.86 1.77
N ILE A 141 -9.08 -13.61 1.72
CA ILE A 141 -8.92 -14.79 0.85
C ILE A 141 -9.98 -15.86 1.18
N LEU A 142 -10.25 -16.06 2.47
CA LEU A 142 -11.27 -16.99 2.96
C LEU A 142 -12.71 -16.47 2.80
N LYS A 143 -12.90 -15.25 2.25
CA LYS A 143 -14.19 -14.56 2.11
C LYS A 143 -14.92 -14.35 3.45
N GLY A 144 -14.18 -14.31 4.55
CA GLY A 144 -14.65 -14.06 5.91
C GLY A 144 -14.80 -12.58 6.22
N TYR A 145 -15.62 -11.86 5.44
CA TYR A 145 -15.70 -10.40 5.48
C TYR A 145 -16.31 -9.81 6.76
N GLY A 146 -17.15 -10.59 7.47
CA GLY A 146 -17.82 -10.15 8.68
C GLY A 146 -18.70 -8.89 8.47
N PRO A 147 -18.88 -8.04 9.50
CA PRO A 147 -19.76 -6.87 9.41
C PRO A 147 -19.20 -5.74 8.52
N LEU A 148 -17.90 -5.77 8.23
CA LEU A 148 -17.19 -4.76 7.43
C LEU A 148 -17.46 -4.89 5.93
N GLY A 149 -17.94 -6.05 5.47
CA GLY A 149 -18.07 -6.34 4.04
C GLY A 149 -16.71 -6.45 3.34
N PRO A 150 -16.71 -6.81 2.04
CA PRO A 150 -15.47 -6.97 1.27
C PRO A 150 -14.62 -5.70 1.29
N GLY A 151 -15.21 -4.54 0.98
CA GLY A 151 -14.50 -3.26 0.93
C GLY A 151 -13.95 -2.82 2.27
N GLY A 152 -14.69 -3.05 3.35
CA GLY A 152 -14.22 -2.70 4.69
C GLY A 152 -13.08 -3.60 5.15
N LEU A 153 -13.13 -4.91 4.86
CA LEU A 153 -12.02 -5.81 5.19
C LEU A 153 -10.77 -5.52 4.35
N GLU A 154 -10.93 -5.16 3.07
CA GLU A 154 -9.79 -4.75 2.24
C GLU A 154 -9.08 -3.51 2.80
N ARG A 155 -9.83 -2.55 3.37
CA ARG A 155 -9.25 -1.39 4.07
C ARG A 155 -8.50 -1.75 5.34
N MET A 156 -8.88 -2.84 6.02
CA MET A 156 -8.12 -3.39 7.14
C MET A 156 -6.80 -4.04 6.70
N ILE A 157 -6.62 -4.28 5.39
CA ILE A 157 -5.33 -4.65 4.80
C ILE A 157 -4.53 -3.37 4.49
N VAL A 158 -5.14 -2.44 3.75
CA VAL A 158 -4.46 -1.28 3.15
C VAL A 158 -4.13 -0.16 4.13
N TYR A 159 -5.04 0.25 5.02
CA TYR A 159 -4.77 1.37 5.93
C TYR A 159 -3.62 1.10 6.89
N PRO A 160 -3.48 -0.09 7.51
CA PRO A 160 -2.32 -0.37 8.34
C PRO A 160 -0.99 -0.30 7.57
N GLU A 161 -0.96 -0.71 6.30
CA GLU A 161 0.22 -0.56 5.44
C GLU A 161 0.55 0.91 5.14
N ILE A 162 -0.46 1.74 4.85
CA ILE A 162 -0.27 3.18 4.64
C ILE A 162 0.26 3.85 5.92
N ILE A 163 -0.32 3.52 7.07
CA ILE A 163 0.12 4.04 8.38
C ILE A 163 1.57 3.62 8.65
N TRP A 164 1.91 2.35 8.41
CA TRP A 164 3.27 1.86 8.51
C TRP A 164 4.20 2.60 7.55
N GLY A 165 3.83 2.75 6.28
CA GLY A 165 4.63 3.43 5.26
C GLY A 165 4.97 4.87 5.64
N ILE A 166 3.99 5.65 6.11
CA ILE A 166 4.20 7.03 6.59
C ILE A 166 5.09 7.05 7.85
N SER A 167 4.82 6.15 8.81
CA SER A 167 5.58 6.09 10.06
C SER A 167 7.03 5.66 9.84
N PHE A 168 7.25 4.65 9.01
CA PHE A 168 8.55 4.15 8.60
C PHE A 168 9.34 5.21 7.83
N ALA A 169 8.70 5.87 6.87
CA ALA A 169 9.29 6.98 6.14
C ALA A 169 9.74 8.12 7.07
N THR A 170 8.90 8.49 8.04
CA THR A 170 9.23 9.51 9.05
C THR A 170 10.40 9.10 9.94
N TYR A 171 10.53 7.81 10.26
CA TYR A 171 11.69 7.31 10.99
C TYR A 171 12.98 7.45 10.16
N LEU A 172 12.94 7.21 8.85
CA LEU A 172 14.11 7.31 7.97
C LEU A 172 14.57 8.75 7.71
N THR A 173 13.71 9.75 7.88
CA THR A 173 14.05 11.17 7.65
C THR A 173 14.69 11.87 8.84
N ARG A 174 14.55 11.30 10.05
CA ARG A 174 15.20 11.78 11.28
C ARG A 174 16.71 11.58 11.19
#